data_AF-A0A498LYU9-F1
#
_entry.id   AF-A0A498LYU9-F1
#
_cell.length_a   1.000
_cell.length_b   1.000
_cell.length_c   1.000
_cell.angle_alpha   90.00
_cell.angle_beta   90.00
_cell.angle_gamma   90.00
#
_symmetry.space_group_name_H-M   'P 1'
#
loop_
_entity.id
_entity.type
_entity.pdbx_description
1 polymer ?
#
loop_
_entity_poly.entity_id
_entity_poly.type
_entity_poly.pdbx_seq_one_letter_code
_entity_poly.pdbx_strand_id
1 'polypeptide(L)'
;MTVITGDALSLLRDLQDSQVVDLCMSVLRELFQEQDVPDPVRFFVTHWSRDPWSRMSYSFVKTGGSGEAYDIIAEDVQGKLFFAGEATNRHFPQTVTGAYLSGVREASKIAAL
;
A
#
# COMPACT_ATOMS: atom_id res chain seq x y z
N MET A 1 -5.54 -16.09 -0.60
CA MET A 1 -5.23 -14.65 -0.83
C MET A 1 -3.88 -14.60 -1.51
N THR A 2 -3.74 -13.78 -2.54
CA THR A 2 -2.47 -13.57 -3.25
C THR A 2 -2.25 -12.07 -3.44
N VAL A 3 -1.03 -11.67 -3.81
CA VAL A 3 -0.64 -10.26 -3.98
C VAL A 3 -0.10 -10.07 -5.39
N ILE A 4 -0.44 -8.95 -6.00
CA ILE A 4 0.12 -8.50 -7.28
C ILE A 4 1.12 -7.38 -6.97
N THR A 5 2.38 -7.55 -7.39
CA THR A 5 3.47 -6.61 -7.08
C THR A 5 4.27 -6.26 -8.33
N GLY A 6 4.97 -5.12 -8.29
CA GLY A 6 5.92 -4.73 -9.35
C GLY A 6 5.26 -4.55 -10.71
N ASP A 7 5.94 -5.01 -11.77
CA ASP A 7 5.51 -4.80 -13.16
C ASP A 7 4.17 -5.48 -13.50
N ALA A 8 3.76 -6.50 -12.74
CA ALA A 8 2.47 -7.16 -12.90
C ALA A 8 1.28 -6.20 -12.69
N LEU A 9 1.45 -5.13 -11.89
CA LEU A 9 0.40 -4.11 -11.71
C LEU A 9 0.07 -3.38 -13.03
N SER A 10 1.07 -3.18 -13.89
CA SER A 10 0.87 -2.52 -15.18
C SER A 10 0.14 -3.42 -16.17
N LEU A 11 0.42 -4.73 -16.14
CA LEU A 11 -0.23 -5.73 -16.99
C LEU A 11 -1.71 -5.90 -16.67
N LEU A 12 -2.07 -5.78 -15.40
CA LEU A 12 -3.43 -6.06 -14.91
C LEU A 12 -4.30 -4.80 -14.75
N ARG A 13 -3.74 -3.61 -14.98
CA ARG A 13 -4.38 -2.31 -14.70
C ARG A 13 -5.74 -2.13 -15.39
N ASP A 14 -5.83 -2.57 -16.64
CA ASP A 14 -7.00 -2.35 -17.50
C ASP A 14 -7.88 -3.59 -17.63
N LEU A 15 -7.57 -4.65 -16.87
CA LEU A 15 -8.38 -5.85 -16.84
C LEU A 15 -9.57 -5.70 -15.89
N GLN A 16 -10.66 -6.39 -16.23
CA GLN A 16 -11.78 -6.60 -15.32
C GLN A 16 -11.40 -7.59 -14.22
N ASP A 17 -12.04 -7.50 -13.05
CA ASP A 17 -11.74 -8.38 -11.91
C ASP A 17 -11.84 -9.87 -12.27
N SER A 18 -12.83 -10.26 -13.10
CA SER A 18 -12.96 -11.64 -13.57
C SER A 18 -11.76 -12.11 -14.37
N GLN A 19 -11.19 -11.26 -15.23
CA GLN A 19 -9.99 -11.60 -16.02
C GLN A 19 -8.76 -11.76 -15.12
N VAL A 20 -8.64 -10.95 -14.07
CA VAL A 20 -7.57 -11.11 -13.06
C VAL A 20 -7.74 -12.42 -12.29
N VAL A 21 -8.98 -12.78 -11.96
CA VAL A 21 -9.31 -14.05 -11.28
C VAL A 21 -9.04 -15.25 -12.17
N ASP A 22 -9.37 -15.19 -13.46
CA ASP A 22 -9.10 -16.24 -14.43
C ASP A 22 -7.58 -16.52 -14.54
N LEU A 23 -6.77 -15.46 -14.59
CA LEU A 23 -5.30 -15.57 -14.54
C LEU A 23 -4.80 -16.18 -13.22
N CYS A 24 -5.40 -15.81 -12.09
CA CYS A 24 -5.04 -16.42 -10.81
C CYS A 24 -5.41 -17.91 -10.77
N MET A 25 -6.58 -18.28 -11.32
CA MET A 25 -7.06 -19.66 -11.37
C MET A 25 -6.27 -20.51 -12.35
N SER A 26 -5.79 -19.96 -13.47
CA SER A 26 -4.89 -20.67 -14.38
C SER A 26 -3.58 -21.03 -13.69
N VAL A 27 -3.00 -20.10 -12.93
CA VAL A 27 -1.79 -20.35 -12.13
C VAL A 27 -2.06 -21.41 -11.05
N LEU A 28 -3.18 -21.32 -10.33
CA LEU A 28 -3.52 -22.32 -9.31
C LEU A 28 -3.69 -23.73 -9.91
N ARG A 29 -4.38 -23.86 -11.05
CA ARG A 29 -4.52 -25.14 -11.77
C ARG A 29 -3.20 -25.68 -12.28
N GLU A 30 -2.29 -24.81 -12.70
CA GLU A 30 -0.94 -25.20 -13.10
C GLU A 30 -0.08 -25.66 -11.91
N LEU A 31 -0.27 -25.09 -10.72
CA LEU A 31 0.42 -25.51 -9.50
C LEU A 31 -0.09 -26.85 -8.95
N PHE A 32 -1.36 -27.17 -9.17
CA PHE A 32 -2.03 -28.35 -8.61
C PHE A 32 -2.55 -29.31 -9.69
N GLN A 33 -1.70 -29.69 -10.64
CA GLN A 33 -2.11 -30.48 -11.83
C GLN A 33 -2.71 -31.86 -11.53
N GLU A 34 -2.32 -32.47 -10.40
CA GLU A 34 -2.81 -33.80 -10.00
C GLU A 34 -4.16 -33.77 -9.28
N GLN A 35 -4.75 -32.59 -9.10
CA GLN A 35 -5.98 -32.38 -8.35
C GLN A 35 -6.96 -31.53 -9.16
N ASP A 36 -8.25 -31.77 -8.96
CA ASP A 36 -9.26 -30.87 -9.48
C ASP A 36 -9.33 -29.59 -8.62
N VAL A 37 -9.09 -28.44 -9.24
CA VAL A 37 -9.15 -27.13 -8.59
C VAL A 37 -10.49 -26.47 -8.97
N PRO A 38 -11.46 -26.42 -8.03
CA PRO A 38 -12.80 -25.91 -8.32
C PRO A 38 -12.80 -24.41 -8.60
N ASP A 39 -13.87 -23.94 -9.25
CA ASP A 39 -14.08 -22.51 -9.46
C ASP A 39 -14.31 -21.76 -8.14
N PRO A 40 -13.87 -20.49 -8.04
CA PRO A 40 -14.08 -19.69 -6.85
C PRO A 40 -15.56 -19.30 -6.70
N VAL A 41 -16.14 -19.60 -5.53
CA VAL A 41 -17.54 -19.21 -5.20
C VAL A 41 -17.67 -17.69 -5.03
N ARG A 42 -16.59 -17.02 -4.62
CA ARG A 42 -16.53 -15.56 -4.44
C ARG A 42 -15.09 -15.07 -4.57
N PHE A 43 -14.93 -13.88 -5.12
CA PHE A 43 -13.67 -13.16 -5.18
C PHE A 43 -13.88 -11.66 -4.94
N PHE A 44 -12.77 -10.95 -4.72
CA PHE A 44 -12.68 -9.50 -4.87
C PHE A 44 -11.26 -9.15 -5.33
N VAL A 45 -11.12 -8.08 -6.11
CA VAL A 45 -9.84 -7.52 -6.53
C VAL A 45 -9.77 -6.08 -6.05
N THR A 46 -8.69 -5.71 -5.37
CA THR A 46 -8.52 -4.35 -4.87
C THR A 46 -7.92 -3.44 -5.93
N HIS A 47 -8.46 -2.22 -6.08
CA HIS A 47 -7.99 -1.22 -7.03
C HIS A 47 -7.39 0.01 -6.34
N TRP A 48 -6.50 -0.20 -5.35
CA TRP A 48 -5.88 0.89 -4.58
C TRP A 48 -5.16 1.94 -5.43
N SER A 49 -4.61 1.54 -6.57
CA SER A 49 -3.95 2.45 -7.53
C SER A 49 -4.91 3.42 -8.22
N ARG A 50 -6.21 3.08 -8.28
CA ARG A 50 -7.28 3.88 -8.91
C ARG A 50 -8.19 4.56 -7.90
N ASP A 51 -8.11 4.20 -6.62
CA ASP A 51 -8.80 4.91 -5.56
C ASP A 51 -8.33 6.38 -5.54
N PRO A 52 -9.22 7.36 -5.77
CA PRO A 52 -8.84 8.76 -5.89
C PRO A 52 -8.21 9.34 -4.61
N TRP A 53 -8.49 8.75 -3.44
CA TRP A 53 -8.05 9.21 -2.12
C TRP A 53 -6.85 8.44 -1.56
N SER A 54 -6.53 7.25 -2.09
CA SER A 54 -5.34 6.48 -1.69
C SER A 54 -4.23 6.50 -2.74
N ARG A 55 -4.53 6.12 -3.99
CA ARG A 55 -3.59 6.04 -5.14
C ARG A 55 -2.32 5.20 -4.93
N MET A 56 -2.17 4.51 -3.81
CA MET A 56 -1.00 3.70 -3.46
C MET A 56 -1.38 2.64 -2.42
N SER A 57 -0.43 1.74 -2.12
CA SER A 57 -0.50 0.85 -0.96
C SER A 57 0.36 1.37 0.20
N TYR A 58 1.63 1.64 -0.04
CA TYR A 58 2.62 2.11 0.95
C TYR A 58 3.83 2.75 0.25
N SER A 59 4.51 3.67 0.92
CA SER A 59 5.67 4.37 0.38
C SER A 59 6.93 3.50 0.31
N PHE A 60 7.92 3.94 -0.46
CA PHE A 60 9.27 3.39 -0.45
C PHE A 60 10.27 4.47 -0.88
N VAL A 61 11.55 4.29 -0.57
CA VAL A 61 12.61 5.20 -1.01
C VAL A 61 12.99 4.85 -2.45
N LYS A 62 12.69 5.75 -3.39
CA LYS A 62 13.12 5.62 -4.79
C LYS A 62 14.64 5.74 -4.90
N THR A 63 15.21 5.17 -5.97
CA THR A 63 16.63 5.34 -6.30
C THR A 63 17.04 6.81 -6.31
N GLY A 64 18.13 7.13 -5.59
CA GLY A 64 18.59 8.51 -5.39
C GLY A 64 17.93 9.24 -4.21
N GLY A 65 16.95 8.64 -3.54
CA GLY A 65 16.34 9.17 -2.32
C GLY A 65 17.09 8.82 -1.04
N SER A 66 16.70 9.47 0.07
CA SER A 66 17.20 9.23 1.43
C SER A 66 16.04 8.98 2.39
N GLY A 67 16.29 8.20 3.44
CA GLY A 67 15.33 8.02 4.54
C GLY A 67 15.02 9.32 5.30
N GLU A 68 15.89 10.33 5.19
CA GLU A 68 15.64 11.68 5.73
C GLU A 68 14.40 12.35 5.13
N ALA A 69 13.97 11.94 3.93
CA ALA A 69 12.75 12.45 3.33
C ALA A 69 11.51 12.25 4.21
N TYR A 70 11.43 11.15 4.98
CA TYR A 70 10.33 10.92 5.92
C TYR A 70 10.32 11.95 7.05
N ASP A 71 11.51 12.32 7.56
CA ASP A 71 11.65 13.32 8.63
C ASP A 71 11.32 14.72 8.09
N ILE A 72 11.77 15.06 6.88
CA ILE A 72 11.46 16.33 6.22
C ILE A 72 9.96 16.49 5.98
N ILE A 73 9.26 15.44 5.52
CA ILE A 73 7.80 15.48 5.35
C ILE A 73 7.08 15.63 6.71
N ALA A 74 7.69 15.14 7.80
CA ALA A 74 7.14 15.23 9.16
C ALA A 74 7.35 16.59 9.85
N GLU A 75 8.11 17.51 9.24
CA GLU A 75 8.32 18.86 9.77
C GLU A 75 7.01 19.65 9.72
N ASP A 76 6.68 20.31 10.83
CA ASP A 76 5.52 21.20 10.87
C ASP A 76 5.84 22.55 10.22
N VAL A 77 4.80 23.21 9.71
CA VAL A 77 4.92 24.56 9.15
C VAL A 77 4.43 25.56 10.18
N GLN A 78 5.39 26.28 10.78
CA GLN A 78 5.17 27.38 11.73
C GLN A 78 4.31 27.00 12.95
N GLY A 79 4.35 25.73 13.39
CA GLY A 79 3.50 25.25 14.48
C GLY A 79 2.00 25.30 14.17
N LYS A 80 1.60 25.37 12.88
CA LYS A 80 0.19 25.51 12.47
C LYS A 80 -0.30 24.39 11.57
N LEU A 81 0.57 23.83 10.74
CA LEU A 81 0.26 22.70 9.87
C LEU A 81 1.20 21.55 10.19
N PHE A 82 0.62 20.41 10.58
CA PHE A 82 1.33 19.21 11.02
C PHE A 82 1.05 18.06 10.06
N PHE A 83 2.02 17.16 9.90
CA PHE A 83 1.95 16.03 8.96
C PHE A 83 2.15 14.69 9.69
N ALA A 84 1.16 13.82 9.55
CA ALA A 84 1.18 12.43 10.02
C ALA A 84 0.89 11.48 8.86
N GLY A 85 1.17 10.19 9.06
CA GLY A 85 1.00 9.13 8.08
C GLY A 85 2.23 8.23 8.03
N GLU A 86 2.09 7.07 7.38
CA GLU A 86 3.19 6.11 7.23
C GLU A 86 4.40 6.74 6.53
N ALA A 87 4.13 7.59 5.52
CA ALA A 87 5.13 8.34 4.76
C ALA A 87 5.81 9.47 5.54
N THR A 88 5.52 9.63 6.84
CA THR A 88 6.17 10.62 7.72
C THR A 88 6.88 9.96 8.90
N ASN A 89 6.95 8.62 8.94
CA ASN A 89 7.60 7.86 10.01
C ASN A 89 8.83 7.12 9.49
N ARG A 90 10.03 7.71 9.67
CA ARG A 90 11.29 7.09 9.24
C ARG A 90 11.60 5.76 9.90
N HIS A 91 11.23 5.58 11.18
CA HIS A 91 11.54 4.38 11.94
C HIS A 91 10.63 3.20 11.59
N PHE A 92 9.37 3.49 11.27
CA PHE A 92 8.35 2.48 11.01
C PHE A 92 7.53 2.82 9.74
N PRO A 93 8.16 3.01 8.56
CA PRO A 93 7.41 3.35 7.35
C PRO A 93 6.48 2.21 6.93
N GLN A 94 5.58 2.46 5.97
CA GLN A 94 4.67 1.50 5.33
C GLN A 94 3.56 0.90 6.21
N THR A 95 3.82 0.75 7.51
CA THR A 95 2.97 -0.03 8.40
C THR A 95 1.84 0.81 9.00
N VAL A 96 0.72 0.14 9.30
CA VAL A 96 -0.37 0.72 10.10
C VAL A 96 0.15 1.23 11.45
N THR A 97 1.05 0.49 12.10
CA THR A 97 1.71 0.91 13.34
C THR A 97 2.49 2.22 13.17
N GLY A 98 3.23 2.36 12.08
CA GLY A 98 3.95 3.59 11.74
C GLY A 98 3.04 4.80 11.58
N ALA A 99 1.96 4.63 10.82
CA ALA A 99 0.93 5.64 10.66
C ALA A 99 0.31 6.03 12.02
N TYR A 100 -0.06 5.05 12.84
CA TYR A 100 -0.60 5.28 14.19
C TYR A 100 0.37 6.07 15.07
N LEU A 101 1.63 5.63 15.16
CA LEU A 101 2.65 6.28 16.00
C LEU A 101 2.97 7.70 15.51
N SER A 102 2.94 7.95 14.19
CA SER A 102 3.09 9.30 13.66
C SER A 102 1.93 10.22 14.08
N GLY A 103 0.70 9.69 14.18
CA GLY A 103 -0.44 10.43 14.71
C GLY A 103 -0.28 10.78 16.18
N VAL A 104 0.19 9.83 17.00
CA VAL A 104 0.52 10.09 18.42
C VAL A 104 1.60 11.17 18.55
N ARG A 105 2.64 11.11 17.71
CA ARG A 105 3.72 12.12 17.67
C ARG A 105 3.17 13.52 17.37
N GLU A 106 2.39 13.68 16.31
CA GLU A 106 1.85 15.01 15.95
C GLU A 106 0.83 15.50 16.99
N ALA A 107 0.00 14.63 17.56
CA ALA A 107 -0.91 14.99 18.65
C ALA A 107 -0.14 15.53 19.87
N SER A 108 0.99 14.91 20.22
CA SER A 108 1.84 15.40 21.31
C SER A 108 2.47 16.77 21.01
N LYS A 109 2.86 17.04 19.75
CA LYS A 109 3.39 18.36 19.36
C LYS A 109 2.32 19.43 19.48
N ILE A 110 1.11 19.16 18.97
CA ILE A 110 -0.01 20.10 18.97
C ILE A 110 -0.45 20.43 20.41
N ALA A 111 -0.50 19.44 21.29
CA ALA A 111 -0.90 19.64 22.69
C ALA A 111 0.12 20.46 23.51
N ALA A 112 1.35 20.62 23.02
CA ALA A 112 2.43 21.35 23.68
C ALA A 112 2.61 22.80 23.17
N LEU A 113 1.80 23.24 22.20
CA LEU A 113 1.74 24.63 21.72
C LEU A 113 1.11 25.54 22.78
#